data_AF-A0A9D0LYR6-F1
#
_entry.id   AF-A0A9D0LYR6-F1
#
_cell.length_a   1.000
_cell.length_b   1.000
_cell.length_c   1.000
_cell.angle_alpha   90.00
_cell.angle_beta   90.00
_cell.angle_gamma   90.00
#
_symmetry.space_group_name_H-M   'P 1'
#
loop_
_entity.id
_entity.type
_entity.pdbx_description
1 polymer ?
#
loop_
_entity_poly.entity_id
_entity_poly.type
_entity_poly.pdbx_seq_one_letter_code
_entity_poly.pdbx_strand_id
1 'polypeptide(L)'
;IGRLETTHHYYGHEERGSRKLLLHKKEIAKLKAAVEKEGHTIVPLQMYFNRKNIVKIQIAIAKGKKLHDKRADMKEKDMKRDIARALKDY
;
A
#
# COMPACT_ATOMS: atom_id res chain seq x y z
N ILE A 1 -10.99 0.42 6.68
CA ILE A 1 -11.13 -0.58 7.78
C ILE A 1 -12.57 -1.01 7.78
N GLY A 2 -12.85 -2.29 7.49
CA GLY A 2 -14.23 -2.79 7.39
C GLY A 2 -14.98 -2.67 8.71
N ARG A 3 -16.30 -2.54 8.61
CA ARG A 3 -17.21 -2.69 9.74
C ARG A 3 -17.24 -4.16 10.16
N LEU A 4 -17.19 -4.42 11.47
CA LEU A 4 -17.42 -5.76 12.00
C LEU A 4 -18.92 -6.02 12.11
N GLU A 5 -19.35 -7.23 11.79
CA GLU A 5 -20.76 -7.66 11.85
C GLU A 5 -21.36 -7.52 13.26
N THR A 6 -20.51 -7.70 14.27
CA THR A 6 -20.87 -7.59 15.69
C THR A 6 -21.07 -6.15 16.18
N THR A 7 -20.71 -5.13 15.39
CA THR A 7 -20.82 -3.71 15.78
C THR A 7 -22.21 -3.17 15.49
N HIS A 8 -22.92 -2.70 16.53
CA HIS A 8 -24.26 -2.11 16.43
C HIS A 8 -24.35 -0.99 15.37
N HIS A 9 -25.40 -1.00 14.54
CA HIS A 9 -25.59 -0.15 13.35
C HIS A 9 -25.27 1.33 13.59
N TYR A 10 -25.69 1.87 14.73
CA TYR A 10 -25.51 3.27 15.14
C TYR A 10 -24.06 3.70 15.46
N TYR A 11 -23.22 2.80 15.98
CA TYR A 11 -21.83 3.12 16.39
C TYR A 11 -20.79 2.77 15.31
N GLY A 12 -21.22 2.61 14.07
CA GLY A 12 -20.33 2.28 12.95
C GLY A 12 -19.44 3.46 12.57
N HIS A 13 -18.18 3.19 12.22
CA HIS A 13 -17.30 4.17 11.60
C HIS A 13 -17.38 4.11 10.07
N GLU A 14 -17.03 5.20 9.40
CA GLU A 14 -16.87 5.21 7.95
C GLU A 14 -15.68 4.36 7.51
N GLU A 15 -15.91 3.33 6.70
CA GLU A 15 -14.88 2.34 6.34
C GLU A 15 -13.73 2.92 5.51
N ARG A 16 -14.07 3.86 4.63
CA ARG A 16 -13.14 4.59 3.74
C ARG A 16 -12.78 5.98 4.27
N GLY A 17 -13.17 6.28 5.51
CA GLY A 17 -12.89 7.57 6.15
C GLY A 17 -11.39 7.80 6.31
N SER A 18 -10.96 9.05 6.16
CA SER A 18 -9.57 9.43 6.40
C SER A 18 -9.21 9.26 7.89
N ARG A 19 -8.06 8.65 8.17
CA ARG A 19 -7.53 8.47 9.53
C ARG A 19 -6.24 9.26 9.65
N LYS A 20 -6.13 10.12 10.67
CA LYS A 20 -4.91 10.87 10.93
C LYS A 20 -3.80 9.94 11.41
N LEU A 21 -2.62 10.03 10.80
CA LEU A 21 -1.43 9.30 11.23
C LEU A 21 -0.67 10.11 12.28
N LEU A 22 -0.15 9.43 13.30
CA LEU A 22 0.68 10.03 14.33
C LEU A 22 2.15 9.85 13.95
N LEU A 23 2.82 10.97 13.69
CA LEU A 23 4.22 11.05 13.26
C LEU A 23 4.92 12.18 14.03
N HIS A 24 6.23 12.09 14.17
CA HIS A 24 7.01 13.19 14.74
C HIS A 24 7.14 14.35 13.73
N LYS A 25 7.28 15.59 14.24
CA LYS A 25 7.38 16.80 13.41
C LYS A 25 8.47 16.72 12.33
N LYS A 26 9.63 16.15 12.67
CA LYS A 26 10.76 15.94 11.73
C LYS A 26 10.40 14.95 10.61
N GLU A 27 9.66 13.89 10.93
CA GLU A 27 9.23 12.88 9.96
C GLU A 27 8.21 13.47 8.98
N ILE A 28 7.25 14.26 9.49
CA ILE A 28 6.26 14.95 8.65
C ILE A 28 6.95 15.89 7.66
N ALA A 29 7.92 16.68 8.11
CA ALA A 29 8.67 17.58 7.23
C ALA A 29 9.44 16.82 6.14
N LYS A 30 10.08 15.70 6.50
CA LYS A 30 10.80 14.83 5.55
C LYS A 30 9.86 14.22 4.50
N LEU A 31 8.71 13.71 4.94
CA LEU A 31 7.70 13.12 4.06
C LEU A 31 7.06 14.17 3.14
N LYS A 32 6.76 15.36 3.66
CA LYS A 32 6.22 16.47 2.88
C LYS A 32 7.18 16.88 1.76
N ALA A 33 8.45 17.10 2.09
CA ALA A 33 9.48 17.41 1.10
C ALA A 33 9.69 16.30 0.06
N ALA A 34 9.46 15.03 0.45
CA ALA A 34 9.52 13.92 -0.49
C ALA A 34 8.32 13.86 -1.44
N VAL A 35 7.11 14.16 -0.96
CA VAL A 35 5.88 14.18 -1.79
C VAL A 35 5.84 15.37 -2.73
N GLU A 36 6.41 16.51 -2.33
CA GLU A 36 6.56 17.69 -3.20
C GLU A 36 7.46 17.41 -4.42
N LYS A 37 8.33 16.39 -4.36
CA LYS A 37 9.11 15.94 -5.52
C LYS A 37 8.22 15.15 -6.47
N GLU A 38 8.16 15.60 -7.72
CA GLU A 38 7.31 15.02 -8.75
C GLU A 38 7.40 13.49 -8.84
N GLY A 39 6.23 12.84 -8.78
CA GLY A 39 6.06 11.41 -8.97
C GLY A 39 6.31 10.54 -7.73
N HIS A 40 6.53 11.11 -6.55
CA HIS A 40 6.61 10.35 -5.30
C HIS A 40 5.26 10.31 -4.58
N THR A 41 4.89 9.13 -4.08
CA THR A 41 3.64 8.90 -3.33
C THR A 41 3.94 8.11 -2.08
N ILE A 42 3.24 8.41 -0.99
CA ILE A 42 3.33 7.64 0.25
C ILE A 42 2.37 6.46 0.15
N VAL A 43 2.88 5.26 0.40
CA VAL A 43 2.10 4.03 0.36
C VAL A 43 2.26 3.25 1.67
N PRO A 44 1.19 2.61 2.18
CA PRO A 44 1.30 1.68 3.28
C PRO A 44 1.95 0.38 2.81
N LEU A 45 2.87 -0.16 3.61
CA LEU A 45 3.51 -1.46 3.36
C LEU A 45 2.88 -2.56 4.20
N GLN A 46 2.82 -2.35 5.51
CA GLN A 46 2.28 -3.32 6.44
C GLN A 46 1.64 -2.65 7.65
N MET A 47 0.67 -3.35 8.24
CA MET A 47 0.02 -2.97 9.47
C MET A 47 0.36 -4.02 10.52
N TYR A 48 0.81 -3.60 11.69
CA TYR A 48 1.25 -4.51 12.75
C TYR A 48 0.86 -3.99 14.13
N PHE A 49 0.62 -4.91 15.07
CA PHE A 49 0.41 -4.56 16.47
C PHE A 49 1.76 -4.42 17.16
N ASN A 50 1.92 -3.34 17.94
CA ASN A 50 3.09 -3.19 18.79
C ASN A 50 2.90 -3.89 20.14
N ARG A 51 3.93 -3.89 20.99
CA ARG A 51 3.89 -4.48 22.34
C ARG A 51 2.81 -3.90 23.27
N LYS A 52 2.32 -2.68 22.98
CA LYS A 52 1.25 -2.01 23.72
C LYS A 52 -0.14 -2.28 23.10
N ASN A 53 -0.24 -3.25 22.20
CA ASN A 53 -1.46 -3.60 21.45
C ASN A 53 -2.07 -2.44 20.63
N ILE A 54 -1.23 -1.50 20.19
CA ILE A 54 -1.65 -0.43 19.28
C ILE A 54 -1.23 -0.79 17.86
N VAL A 55 -2.14 -0.59 16.92
CA VAL A 55 -1.89 -0.74 15.48
C VAL A 55 -0.93 0.34 15.00
N LYS A 56 0.19 -0.08 14.43
CA LYS A 56 1.13 0.77 13.70
C LYS A 56 1.08 0.42 12.21
N ILE A 57 1.27 1.44 11.38
CA ILE A 57 1.36 1.30 9.93
C ILE A 57 2.78 1.65 9.53
N GLN A 58 3.46 0.74 8.85
CA GLN A 58 4.69 1.05 8.15
C GLN A 58 4.34 1.68 6.80
N ILE A 59 4.89 2.86 6.54
CA ILE A 59 4.71 3.60 5.30
C ILE A 59 6.06 3.71 4.56
N ALA A 60 5.98 3.80 3.24
CA ALA A 60 7.14 4.05 2.38
C ALA A 60 6.82 5.09 1.33
N ILE A 61 7.88 5.72 0.81
CA ILE A 61 7.80 6.59 -0.36
C ILE A 61 8.09 5.71 -1.58
N ALA A 62 7.17 5.71 -2.53
CA ALA A 62 7.30 4.97 -3.78
C ALA A 62 7.11 5.91 -4.96
N LYS A 63 7.72 5.55 -6.10
CA LYS A 63 7.50 6.19 -7.39
C LYS A 63 6.79 5.22 -8.30
N GLY A 64 5.72 5.67 -8.95
CA GLY A 64 5.02 4.85 -9.94
C GLY A 64 5.92 4.51 -11.13
N LYS A 65 5.87 3.25 -11.60
CA LYS A 65 6.53 2.85 -12.85
C LYS A 65 5.95 3.62 -14.04
N LYS A 66 6.80 3.96 -15.02
CA LYS A 66 6.35 4.60 -16.26
C LYS A 66 5.54 3.61 -17.10
N LEU A 67 4.72 4.12 -18.02
CA LEU A 67 3.85 3.28 -18.86
C LEU A 67 4.64 2.27 -19.72
N HIS A 68 5.82 2.65 -20.22
CA HIS A 68 6.67 1.73 -20.99
C HIS A 68 7.20 0.58 -20.12
N ASP A 69 7.70 0.89 -18.92
CA ASP A 69 8.19 -0.13 -17.97
C ASP A 69 7.08 -1.12 -17.61
N LYS A 70 5.85 -0.62 -17.39
CA LYS A 70 4.69 -1.47 -17.12
C LYS A 70 4.37 -2.43 -18.27
N ARG A 71 4.51 -1.98 -19.53
CA ARG A 71 4.27 -2.83 -20.71
C ARG A 71 5.33 -3.93 -20.83
N ALA A 72 6.60 -3.60 -20.59
CA ALA A 72 7.69 -4.58 -20.60
C ALA A 72 7.51 -5.65 -19.50
N ASP A 73 7.22 -5.21 -18.27
CA ASP A 73 6.95 -6.12 -17.14
C ASP A 73 5.75 -7.05 -17.41
N MET A 74 4.68 -6.53 -18.03
CA MET A 74 3.49 -7.30 -18.35
C MET A 74 3.80 -8.39 -19.38
N LYS A 75 4.52 -8.03 -20.45
CA LYS A 75 4.98 -8.98 -21.46
C LYS A 75 5.86 -10.08 -20.85
N GLU A 76 6.80 -9.71 -19.99
CA GLU A 76 7.68 -10.70 -19.34
C GLU A 76 6.89 -11.65 -18.43
N LYS A 77 5.90 -11.14 -17.68
CA LYS A 77 5.02 -11.97 -16.84
C LYS A 77 4.17 -12.93 -17.66
N ASP A 78 3.63 -12.47 -18.78
CA ASP A 78 2.82 -13.31 -19.67
C ASP A 78 3.68 -14.41 -20.29
N MET A 79 4.87 -14.07 -20.81
CA MET A 79 5.82 -15.06 -21.33
C MET A 79 6.21 -16.11 -20.27
N LYS A 80 6.49 -15.69 -19.03
CA LYS A 80 6.79 -16.62 -17.92
C LYS A 80 5.62 -17.55 -17.61
N ARG A 81 4.39 -17.03 -17.67
CA ARG A 81 3.18 -17.82 -17.41
C ARG A 81 2.94 -18.85 -18.53
N ASP A 82 3.19 -18.50 -19.78
CA ASP A 82 3.06 -19.42 -20.92
C ASP A 82 4.12 -20.53 -20.87
N ILE A 83 5.37 -20.21 -20.56
CA ILE A 83 6.45 -21.19 -20.35
C ILE A 83 6.10 -22.16 -19.22
N ALA A 84 5.61 -21.64 -18.08
CA ALA A 84 5.21 -22.46 -16.95
C ALA A 84 4.03 -23.39 -17.26
N ARG A 85 3.12 -22.99 -18.15
CA ARG A 85 2.02 -23.84 -18.63
C ARG A 85 2.54 -24.94 -19.54
N ALA A 86 3.39 -24.60 -20.52
CA ALA A 86 3.98 -25.57 -21.44
C ALA A 86 4.83 -26.63 -20.71
N LEU A 87 5.54 -26.26 -19.65
CA LEU A 87 6.30 -27.19 -18.79
C LEU A 87 5.42 -28.09 -17.92
N LYS A 88 4.15 -27.72 -17.69
CA LYS A 88 3.21 -28.50 -16.87
C LYS A 88 2.41 -29.49 -17.71
N ASP A 89 2.17 -29.16 -18.98
CA ASP A 89 1.44 -30.01 -19.94
C ASP A 89 2.35 -31.08 -20.59
N TYR A 90 3.65 -31.06 -20.31
CA TYR A 90 4.64 -32.08 -20.66
C TYR A 90 4.96 -32.96 -19.45
#